data_AF-A0A3D1BS84-F1
#
_entry.id   AF-A0A3D1BS84-F1
#
_cell.length_a   1.000
_cell.length_b   1.000
_cell.length_c   1.000
_cell.angle_alpha   90.00
_cell.angle_beta   90.00
_cell.angle_gamma   90.00
#
_symmetry.space_group_name_H-M   'P 1'
#
loop_
_entity.id
_entity.type
_entity.pdbx_description
1 polymer ?
#
loop_
_entity_poly.entity_id
_entity_poly.type
_entity_poly.pdbx_seq_one_letter_code
_entity_poly.pdbx_strand_id
1 'polypeptide(L)' 'MYDLLNTISSPDDLKKLKPEDLIVLSNELRQFIIDVVSCNPGHLGASLGVVELTIALHYVYNTPY' A
#
# COMPACT_ATOMS: atom_id res chain seq x y z
N MET A 1 -2.99 6.85 12.92
CA MET A 1 -4.21 6.94 12.09
C MET A 1 -3.72 6.90 10.66
N TYR A 2 -4.31 6.08 9.79
CA TYR A 2 -3.89 5.98 8.39
C TYR A 2 -4.86 6.78 7.52
N ASP A 3 -4.54 8.05 7.26
CA ASP A 3 -5.52 8.98 6.70
C ASP A 3 -5.74 8.73 5.21
N LEU A 4 -4.68 8.42 4.45
CA LEU A 4 -4.80 8.07 3.04
C LEU A 4 -5.25 6.63 2.85
N LEU A 5 -4.65 5.68 3.59
CA LEU A 5 -4.95 4.25 3.45
C LEU A 5 -6.43 3.95 3.69
N ASN A 6 -7.06 4.61 4.66
CA ASN A 6 -8.49 4.45 4.96
C ASN A 6 -9.41 4.91 3.82
N THR A 7 -8.91 5.69 2.86
CA THR A 7 -9.67 6.14 1.68
C THR A 7 -9.57 5.18 0.49
N ILE A 8 -8.68 4.19 0.55
CA ILE A 8 -8.43 3.25 -0.55
C ILE A 8 -9.22 1.97 -0.33
N SER A 9 -10.22 1.73 -1.16
CA SER A 9 -11.03 0.49 -1.15
C SER A 9 -10.83 -0.35 -2.42
N SER A 10 -10.18 0.21 -3.44
CA SER A 10 -9.94 -0.44 -4.73
C SER A 10 -8.67 0.09 -5.43
N PRO A 11 -8.07 -0.65 -6.38
CA PRO A 11 -6.96 -0.16 -7.19
C PRO A 11 -7.27 1.15 -7.93
N ASP A 12 -8.52 1.39 -8.31
CA ASP A 12 -8.94 2.62 -8.98
C ASP A 12 -8.90 3.85 -8.08
N ASP A 13 -8.95 3.69 -6.75
CA ASP A 13 -8.78 4.80 -5.83
C ASP A 13 -7.33 5.31 -5.81
N LEU A 14 -6.35 4.42 -6.06
CA LEU A 14 -4.94 4.81 -6.17
C LEU A 14 -4.74 5.80 -7.32
N LYS A 15 -5.42 5.59 -8.45
CA LYS A 15 -5.31 6.44 -9.65
C LYS A 15 -5.85 7.85 -9.46
N LYS A 16 -6.62 8.10 -8.40
CA LYS A 16 -7.16 9.41 -8.04
C LYS A 16 -6.18 10.23 -7.20
N LEU A 17 -5.15 9.59 -6.65
CA LEU A 17 -4.13 10.24 -5.85
C LEU A 17 -3.12 10.97 -6.73
N LYS A 18 -2.48 12.00 -6.18
CA LYS A 18 -1.31 12.59 -6.83
C LYS A 18 -0.09 11.68 -6.63
N PRO A 19 0.91 11.72 -7.53
CA PRO A 19 2.12 10.91 -7.38
C PRO A 19 2.84 11.11 -6.04
N GLU A 20 2.85 12.34 -5.49
CA GLU A 20 3.41 12.64 -4.18
C GLU A 20 2.67 11.94 -3.02
N ASP A 21 1.36 11.75 -3.12
CA ASP A 21 0.54 11.09 -2.10
C ASP A 21 0.82 9.58 -2.04
N LEU A 22 1.33 8.98 -3.13
CA LEU A 22 1.72 7.56 -3.16
C LEU A 22 2.87 7.25 -2.20
N ILE A 23 3.76 8.21 -1.95
CA ILE A 23 4.86 8.07 -0.99
C ILE A 23 4.29 8.02 0.43
N VAL A 24 3.32 8.88 0.73
CA VAL A 24 2.65 8.92 2.03
C VAL A 24 1.86 7.63 2.25
N LEU A 25 1.09 7.19 1.25
CA LEU A 25 0.37 5.92 1.27
C LEU A 25 1.31 4.73 1.49
N SER A 26 2.48 4.70 0.85
CA SER A 26 3.47 3.63 1.04
C SER A 26 3.97 3.58 2.49
N ASN A 27 4.18 4.73 3.12
CA ASN A 27 4.56 4.80 4.54
C ASN A 27 3.45 4.27 5.45
N GLU A 28 2.20 4.68 5.22
CA GLU A 28 1.05 4.21 5.98
C GLU A 28 0.85 2.70 5.84
N LEU A 29 0.96 2.17 4.62
CA LEU A 29 0.81 0.73 4.34
C LEU A 29 1.93 -0.09 5.00
N ARG A 30 3.18 0.39 4.99
CA ARG A 30 4.28 -0.27 5.72
C ARG A 30 4.01 -0.35 7.22
N GLN A 31 3.56 0.75 7.82
CA GLN A 31 3.23 0.77 9.24
C GLN A 31 2.06 -0.17 9.56
N PHE A 32 1.02 -0.18 8.73
CA PHE A 32 -0.10 -1.10 8.86
C PHE A 32 0.33 -2.58 8.79
N ILE A 33 1.21 -2.94 7.84
CA ILE A 33 1.75 -4.30 7.74
C ILE A 33 2.53 -4.68 8.99
N ILE A 34 3.36 -3.77 9.52
CA ILE A 34 4.09 -4.01 10.78
C ILE A 34 3.12 -4.23 11.93
N ASP A 35 2.11 -3.38 12.07
CA ASP A 35 1.14 -3.46 13.17
C ASP A 35 0.34 -4.77 13.13
N VAL A 36 -0.01 -5.26 11.93
CA VAL A 36 -0.77 -6.50 11.75
C VAL A 36 0.09 -7.76 11.85
N VAL A 37 1.29 -7.74 11.28
CA VAL A 37 2.12 -8.95 11.09
C VAL A 37 3.20 -9.09 12.17
N SER A 38 3.53 -8.05 12.93
CA SER A 38 4.56 -8.12 14.01
C SER A 38 4.27 -9.19 15.09
N CYS A 39 2.99 -9.48 15.36
CA CYS A 39 2.60 -10.51 16.33
C CYS A 39 2.57 -11.93 15.75
N ASN A 40 2.77 -12.10 14.44
CA ASN A 40 2.67 -13.39 13.74
C ASN A 40 3.99 -13.70 13.02
N PRO A 41 4.74 -14.75 13.40
CA PRO A 41 5.95 -15.13 12.68
C PRO A 41 5.59 -15.56 11.25
N GLY A 42 5.98 -14.76 10.26
CA GLY A 42 5.61 -14.95 8.87
C GLY A 42 6.38 -14.03 7.90
N HIS A 43 5.88 -13.88 6.68
CA HIS A 43 6.51 -13.16 5.56
C HIS A 43 6.61 -11.62 5.70
N LEU A 44 6.87 -11.10 6.92
CA LEU A 44 6.96 -9.67 7.21
C LEU A 44 7.96 -8.95 6.30
N GLY A 45 9.18 -9.46 6.19
CA GLY A 45 10.22 -8.85 5.35
C GLY A 45 9.90 -8.87 3.86
N ALA A 46 9.26 -9.94 3.38
CA ALA A 46 8.86 -10.05 1.98
C ALA A 46 7.73 -9.07 1.65
N SER A 47 6.73 -8.94 2.53
CA SER A 47 5.63 -7.97 2.36
C SER A 47 6.11 -6.52 2.38
N LEU A 48 7.02 -6.16 3.29
CA LEU A 48 7.56 -4.80 3.38
C LEU A 48 8.42 -4.44 2.17
N GLY A 49 9.14 -5.39 1.58
CA GLY A 49 10.04 -5.15 0.44
C GLY A 49 9.34 -4.90 -0.90
N VAL A 50 8.04 -5.14 -1.00
CA VAL A 50 7.27 -5.01 -2.27
C VAL A 50 6.21 -3.91 -2.24
N VAL A 51 6.05 -3.17 -1.13
CA VAL A 51 4.97 -2.18 -0.96
C VAL A 51 4.90 -1.18 -2.12
N GLU A 52 6.01 -0.52 -2.42
CA GLU A 52 6.08 0.51 -3.47
C GLU A 52 5.85 -0.10 -4.85
N LEU A 53 6.39 -1.29 -5.10
CA LEU A 53 6.21 -1.98 -6.37
C LEU A 53 4.73 -2.34 -6.58
N THR A 54 4.07 -2.88 -5.56
CA THR A 54 2.64 -3.23 -5.63
C THR A 54 1.77 -2.00 -5.83
N ILE A 55 2.05 -0.89 -5.14
CA ILE A 55 1.35 0.38 -5.33
C ILE A 55 1.57 0.89 -6.77
N ALA A 56 2.81 0.90 -7.26
CA ALA A 56 3.12 1.35 -8.61
C ALA A 56 2.43 0.51 -9.69
N LEU A 57 2.38 -0.82 -9.52
CA LEU A 57 1.67 -1.72 -10.42
C LEU A 57 0.18 -1.39 -10.47
N HIS A 58 -0.49 -1.26 -9.32
CA HIS A 58 -1.92 -0.95 -9.29
C HIS A 58 -2.25 0.49 -9.69
N TYR A 59 -1.30 1.42 -9.56
CA TYR A 59 -1.45 2.80 -10.01
C TYR A 59 -1.35 2.93 -11.54
N VAL A 60 -0.40 2.21 -12.16
CA VAL A 60 -0.14 2.30 -13.60
C VAL A 60 -1.05 1.37 -14.42
N TYR A 61 -1.36 0.18 -13.90
CA TYR A 61 -2.15 -0.83 -14.60
C TYR A 61 -3.62 -0.82 -14.18
N ASN A 62 -4.48 -1.38 -15.04
CA ASN A 62 -5.92 -1.51 -14.80
C ASN A 62 -6.30 -2.84 -14.14
N THR A 63 -5.57 -3.27 -13.11
CA THR A 63 -5.88 -4.54 -12.41
C THR A 63 -7.34 -4.61 -11.96
N PRO A 64 -8.07 -5.73 -12.19
CA PRO A 64 -7.62 -7.02 -12.72
C PRO A 64 -7.71 -7.21 -14.25
N TYR A 65 -7.96 -6.13 -15.02
CA TYR A 65 -8.24 -6.17 -16.46
C TYR A 65 -7.05 -5.74 -17.33
#